data_AF-A0A2B4R3G2-F1
#
_entry.id   AF-A0A2B4R3G2-F1
#
_cell.length_a   1.000
_cell.length_b   1.000
_cell.length_c   1.000
_cell.angle_alpha   90.00
_cell.angle_beta   90.00
_cell.angle_gamma   90.00
#
_symmetry.space_group_name_H-M   'P 1'
#
loop_
_entity.id
_entity.type
_entity.pdbx_description
1 polymer ?
#
loop_
_entity_poly.entity_id
_entity_poly.type
_entity_poly.pdbx_seq_one_letter_code
_entity_poly.pdbx_strand_id
1 'polypeptide(L)'
;MGAGEASWATVDSSKITKANWFSTMMCTPQSRTSDTLHVFTMWSALLAYLLNGLLGVIFNELLSAMLFMKLTGRDKLYWRITCALLTVIGFLYVVMARSRPLITGNGAILGTVPERLFFVVPVLAWLCYQSLVSLPFAAAFSLLDSGFAIITYIIWYRNTPQASLKNCLVEIGKLMIPILGPEKKWASNIVQIIGYLEIVISVTLMAKPDIARELMGLDAFQGFSKGILSLFFMQVAVIGWLQVLGGGDGNEACPIAAVFYRIAWKVPFVSLMYYFNDLERGFTLAVTVADLASASAILISLCIEALPSKKDN
;
A
#
# COMPACT_ATOMS: atom_id res chain seq x y z
N MET A 1 -3.43 63.59 8.03
CA MET A 1 -4.22 62.36 7.93
C MET A 1 -3.27 61.24 7.57
N GLY A 2 -2.96 60.40 8.55
CA GLY A 2 -2.01 59.30 8.39
C GLY A 2 -2.67 58.11 7.70
N ALA A 3 -1.93 57.50 6.79
CA ALA A 3 -2.12 56.11 6.41
C ALA A 3 -0.78 55.43 6.68
N GLY A 4 -0.67 54.79 7.85
CA GLY A 4 0.45 53.94 8.17
C GLY A 4 0.31 52.64 7.38
N GLU A 5 1.17 52.44 6.39
CA GLU A 5 1.36 51.15 5.74
C GLU A 5 1.96 50.18 6.76
N ALA A 6 1.22 49.11 7.06
CA ALA A 6 1.69 48.02 7.90
C ALA A 6 2.81 47.27 7.18
N SER A 7 4.05 47.59 7.56
CA SER A 7 5.25 46.80 7.25
C SER A 7 5.18 45.47 8.00
N TRP A 8 4.73 44.41 7.31
CA TRP A 8 4.94 43.03 7.75
C TRP A 8 6.33 42.59 7.30
N ALA A 9 7.34 43.07 8.01
CA ALA A 9 8.70 42.60 7.89
C ALA A 9 8.78 41.13 8.35
N THR A 10 8.96 40.27 7.35
CA THR A 10 9.82 39.08 7.38
C THR A 10 9.62 38.11 8.54
N VAL A 11 8.71 37.14 8.35
CA VAL A 11 8.90 35.82 8.95
C VAL A 11 10.21 35.28 8.39
N ASP A 12 11.20 35.23 9.27
CA ASP A 12 12.52 34.69 9.00
C ASP A 12 12.40 33.17 8.72
N SER A 13 12.15 32.86 7.45
CA SER A 13 11.94 31.51 6.89
C SER A 13 13.16 30.58 7.05
N SER A 14 14.28 31.10 7.55
CA SER A 14 15.49 30.35 7.88
C SER A 14 15.33 29.41 9.08
N LYS A 15 14.24 29.54 9.86
CA LYS A 15 13.91 28.69 11.02
C LYS A 15 12.83 27.63 10.78
N ILE A 16 12.43 27.34 9.53
CA ILE A 16 11.75 26.08 9.19
C ILE A 16 12.83 25.02 8.95
N THR A 17 13.66 24.81 9.97
CA THR A 17 14.74 23.84 9.96
C THR A 17 14.15 22.49 10.38
N LYS A 18 14.29 21.48 9.51
CA LYS A 18 13.73 20.11 9.55
C LYS A 18 12.32 19.98 8.96
N ALA A 19 12.27 19.54 7.71
CA ALA A 19 11.05 19.01 7.11
C ALA A 19 10.45 17.96 8.05
N ASN A 20 9.23 18.20 8.56
CA ASN A 20 8.51 17.21 9.34
C ASN A 20 8.18 16.05 8.41
N TRP A 21 8.95 14.97 8.46
CA TRP A 21 8.80 13.76 7.64
C TRP A 21 7.36 13.26 7.58
N PHE A 22 6.63 13.38 8.70
CA PHE A 22 5.21 13.04 8.77
C PHE A 22 4.34 13.97 7.91
N SER A 23 4.64 15.28 7.92
CA SER A 23 3.97 16.27 7.06
C SER A 23 4.29 16.06 5.58
N THR A 24 5.52 15.64 5.26
CA THR A 24 5.92 15.26 3.90
C THR A 24 5.18 14.00 3.44
N MET A 25 5.13 12.97 4.27
CA MET A 25 4.40 11.72 4.02
C MET A 25 2.89 11.96 3.81
N MET A 26 2.27 12.74 4.70
CA MET A 26 0.84 13.07 4.62
C MET A 26 0.53 14.20 3.63
N CYS A 27 1.56 14.79 3.03
CA CYS A 27 1.45 15.93 2.12
C CYS A 27 0.58 17.07 2.68
N THR A 28 0.92 17.55 3.89
CA THR A 28 0.25 18.67 4.57
C THR A 28 1.10 19.95 4.51
N PRO A 29 0.52 21.12 4.16
CA PRO A 29 -0.86 21.36 3.73
C PRO A 29 -1.15 20.73 2.36
N GLN A 30 -2.45 20.47 2.09
CA GLN A 30 -2.87 19.77 0.88
C GLN A 30 -2.37 20.53 -0.34
N SER A 31 -1.63 19.79 -1.14
CA SER A 31 -0.59 20.35 -1.97
C SER A 31 -1.09 20.67 -3.39
N ARG A 32 -2.33 20.25 -3.71
CA ARG A 32 -3.03 20.43 -4.97
C ARG A 32 -4.51 20.71 -4.69
N THR A 33 -5.16 21.55 -5.48
CA THR A 33 -6.63 21.67 -5.49
C THR A 33 -7.22 20.30 -5.77
N SER A 34 -8.11 19.83 -4.90
CA SER A 34 -8.50 18.43 -4.85
C SER A 34 -9.40 18.04 -6.03
N ASP A 35 -8.81 17.52 -7.10
CA ASP A 35 -9.54 16.92 -8.23
C ASP A 35 -10.42 15.76 -7.71
N THR A 36 -11.64 15.61 -8.26
CA THR A 36 -12.64 14.62 -7.81
C THR A 36 -12.09 13.19 -7.69
N LEU A 37 -11.15 12.83 -8.58
CA LEU A 37 -10.48 11.53 -8.60
C LEU A 37 -9.66 11.28 -7.31
N HIS A 38 -8.89 12.27 -6.87
CA HIS A 38 -8.08 12.18 -5.67
C HIS A 38 -8.95 12.13 -4.40
N VAL A 39 -10.03 12.93 -4.36
CA VAL A 39 -11.01 12.90 -3.26
C VAL A 39 -11.64 11.51 -3.15
N PHE A 40 -12.14 10.99 -4.27
CA PHE A 40 -12.77 9.67 -4.31
C PHE A 40 -11.79 8.56 -3.88
N THR A 41 -10.57 8.59 -4.40
CA THR A 41 -9.54 7.59 -4.05
C THR A 41 -9.19 7.65 -2.57
N MET A 42 -9.04 8.85 -1.99
CA MET A 42 -8.75 9.02 -0.57
C MET A 42 -9.88 8.49 0.32
N TRP A 43 -11.14 8.86 0.04
CA TRP A 43 -12.27 8.45 0.88
C TRP A 43 -12.61 6.97 0.73
N SER A 44 -12.56 6.42 -0.49
CA SER A 44 -12.73 4.97 -0.69
C SER A 44 -11.62 4.19 0.02
N ALA A 45 -10.36 4.63 -0.08
CA ALA A 45 -9.24 4.04 0.64
C ALA A 45 -9.43 4.03 2.16
N LEU A 46 -9.83 5.19 2.71
CA LEU A 46 -10.04 5.39 4.13
C LEU A 46 -11.16 4.49 4.66
N LEU A 47 -12.34 4.54 4.03
CA LEU A 47 -13.53 3.84 4.52
C LEU A 47 -13.45 2.33 4.26
N ALA A 48 -13.06 1.93 3.04
CA ALA A 48 -13.17 0.55 2.63
C ALA A 48 -12.00 -0.33 3.07
N TYR A 49 -10.79 0.24 3.21
CA TYR A 49 -9.59 -0.52 3.53
C TYR A 49 -9.01 -0.13 4.88
N LEU A 50 -8.71 1.16 5.12
CA LEU A 50 -8.03 1.58 6.34
C LEU A 50 -8.87 1.33 7.60
N LEU A 51 -10.09 1.88 7.65
CA LEU A 51 -10.96 1.73 8.81
C LEU A 51 -11.46 0.29 8.96
N ASN A 52 -11.84 -0.37 7.87
CA ASN A 52 -12.25 -1.78 7.92
C ASN A 52 -11.10 -2.70 8.36
N GLY A 53 -9.86 -2.45 7.93
CA GLY A 53 -8.69 -3.19 8.40
C GLY A 53 -8.46 -3.02 9.90
N LEU A 54 -8.51 -1.78 10.39
CA LEU A 54 -8.39 -1.48 11.83
C LEU A 54 -9.52 -2.13 12.64
N LEU A 55 -10.77 -2.04 12.15
CA LEU A 55 -11.91 -2.70 12.76
C LEU A 55 -11.75 -4.23 12.75
N GLY A 56 -11.22 -4.82 11.68
CA GLY A 56 -10.95 -6.25 11.60
C GLY A 56 -9.87 -6.72 12.58
N VAL A 57 -8.86 -5.89 12.83
CA VAL A 57 -7.84 -6.16 13.85
C VAL A 57 -8.44 -6.19 15.26
N ILE A 58 -9.29 -5.21 15.60
CA ILE A 58 -9.85 -5.04 16.95
C ILE A 58 -11.07 -5.96 17.16
N PHE A 59 -12.01 -5.96 16.21
CA PHE A 59 -13.30 -6.64 16.24
C PHE A 59 -13.36 -7.80 15.25
N ASN A 60 -12.36 -8.68 15.34
CA ASN A 60 -12.15 -9.80 14.42
C ASN A 60 -13.38 -10.69 14.19
N GLU A 61 -14.11 -11.02 15.26
CA GLU A 61 -15.31 -11.88 15.21
C GLU A 61 -16.48 -11.20 14.50
N LEU A 62 -16.61 -9.88 14.63
CA LEU A 62 -17.68 -9.13 13.98
C LEU A 62 -17.47 -9.15 12.46
N LEU A 63 -16.25 -8.87 12.02
CA LEU A 63 -15.92 -8.83 10.60
C LEU A 63 -15.99 -10.21 9.95
N SER A 64 -15.51 -11.26 10.64
CA SER A 64 -15.62 -12.64 10.13
C SER A 64 -17.07 -13.11 10.04
N ALA A 65 -17.92 -12.73 11.01
CA ALA A 65 -19.36 -13.03 10.99
C ALA A 65 -20.07 -12.34 9.82
N MET A 66 -19.78 -11.05 9.57
CA MET A 66 -20.35 -10.31 8.44
C MET A 66 -20.00 -10.94 7.08
N LEU A 67 -18.84 -11.59 6.99
CA LEU A 67 -18.33 -12.25 5.78
C LEU A 67 -18.62 -13.76 5.74
N PHE A 68 -19.44 -14.26 6.68
CA PHE A 68 -19.80 -15.68 6.82
C PHE A 68 -18.59 -16.62 6.88
N MET A 69 -17.48 -16.15 7.47
CA MET A 69 -16.26 -16.93 7.66
C MET A 69 -16.28 -17.57 9.04
N LYS A 70 -16.44 -18.90 9.10
CA LYS A 70 -16.35 -19.67 10.35
C LYS A 70 -14.89 -19.90 10.72
N LEU A 71 -14.26 -18.89 11.32
CA LEU A 71 -12.86 -18.96 11.73
C LEU A 71 -12.74 -19.69 13.07
N THR A 72 -11.90 -20.72 13.13
CA THR A 72 -11.60 -21.46 14.36
C THR A 72 -10.10 -21.50 14.61
N GLY A 73 -9.70 -21.46 15.89
CA GLY A 73 -8.30 -21.52 16.29
C GLY A 73 -7.43 -20.51 15.53
N ARG A 74 -6.46 -21.03 14.75
CA ARG A 74 -5.45 -20.24 14.02
C ARG A 74 -5.98 -19.43 12.85
N ASP A 75 -7.13 -19.81 12.28
CA ASP A 75 -7.75 -19.05 11.20
C ASP A 75 -8.00 -17.59 11.64
N LYS A 76 -8.34 -17.41 12.92
CA LYS A 76 -8.56 -16.08 13.52
C LYS A 76 -7.28 -15.25 13.54
N LEU A 77 -6.13 -15.89 13.72
CA LEU A 77 -4.83 -15.23 13.87
C LEU A 77 -4.34 -14.75 12.50
N TYR A 78 -4.34 -15.63 11.50
CA TYR A 78 -4.01 -15.23 10.13
C TYR A 78 -5.01 -14.20 9.58
N TRP A 79 -6.28 -14.29 9.98
CA TRP A 79 -7.29 -13.31 9.58
C TRP A 79 -7.00 -11.92 10.17
N ARG A 80 -6.58 -11.83 11.44
CA ARG A 80 -6.15 -10.57 12.05
C ARG A 80 -4.96 -9.94 11.32
N ILE A 81 -3.98 -10.75 10.89
CA ILE A 81 -2.83 -10.26 10.12
C ILE A 81 -3.28 -9.76 8.74
N THR A 82 -4.20 -10.47 8.09
CA THR A 82 -4.82 -10.06 6.82
C THR A 82 -5.57 -8.73 6.98
N CYS A 83 -6.25 -8.51 8.10
CA CYS A 83 -6.88 -7.22 8.42
C CYS A 83 -5.84 -6.12 8.66
N ALA A 84 -4.72 -6.43 9.32
CA ALA A 84 -3.64 -5.47 9.53
C ALA A 84 -2.98 -5.05 8.19
N LEU A 85 -2.86 -5.96 7.22
CA LEU A 85 -2.42 -5.65 5.86
C LEU A 85 -3.44 -4.84 5.08
N LEU A 86 -4.74 -5.09 5.28
CA LEU A 86 -5.80 -4.27 4.70
C LEU A 86 -5.67 -2.79 5.15
N THR A 87 -5.31 -2.56 6.41
CA THR A 87 -4.97 -1.22 6.91
C THR A 87 -3.79 -0.62 6.15
N VAL A 88 -2.73 -1.38 5.90
CA VAL A 88 -1.56 -0.91 5.13
C VAL A 88 -1.95 -0.53 3.71
N ILE A 89 -2.75 -1.36 3.03
CA ILE A 89 -3.25 -1.08 1.69
C ILE A 89 -4.01 0.25 1.68
N GLY A 90 -4.96 0.43 2.60
CA GLY A 90 -5.70 1.69 2.72
C GLY A 90 -4.82 2.90 2.99
N PHE A 91 -3.82 2.75 3.87
CA PHE A 91 -2.85 3.80 4.16
C PHE A 91 -2.05 4.21 2.91
N LEU A 92 -1.53 3.25 2.15
CA LEU A 92 -0.77 3.52 0.93
C LEU A 92 -1.63 4.21 -0.14
N TYR A 93 -2.87 3.78 -0.31
CA TYR A 93 -3.81 4.47 -1.20
C TYR A 93 -4.06 5.93 -0.79
N VAL A 94 -4.21 6.21 0.51
CA VAL A 94 -4.36 7.59 1.02
C VAL A 94 -3.11 8.42 0.74
N VAL A 95 -1.92 7.87 0.96
CA VAL A 95 -0.66 8.55 0.64
C VAL A 95 -0.56 8.84 -0.85
N MET A 96 -0.83 7.85 -1.71
CA MET A 96 -0.82 8.04 -3.17
C MET A 96 -1.81 9.12 -3.62
N ALA A 97 -3.05 9.10 -3.09
CA ALA A 97 -4.06 10.09 -3.42
C ALA A 97 -3.69 11.52 -2.98
N ARG A 98 -2.83 11.68 -1.97
CA ARG A 98 -2.41 12.99 -1.45
C ARG A 98 -1.04 13.45 -1.97
N SER A 99 -0.26 12.53 -2.50
CA SER A 99 1.09 12.78 -2.96
C SER A 99 1.17 13.70 -4.17
N ARG A 100 2.29 14.45 -4.28
CA ARG A 100 2.62 15.22 -5.48
C ARG A 100 3.44 14.35 -6.41
N PRO A 101 2.88 13.91 -7.55
CA PRO A 101 3.63 13.11 -8.49
C PRO A 101 4.73 13.93 -9.16
N LEU A 102 5.93 13.35 -9.30
CA LEU A 102 6.99 13.93 -10.13
C LEU A 102 6.62 13.81 -11.62
N ILE A 103 5.89 12.74 -11.96
CA ILE A 103 5.38 12.48 -13.30
C ILE A 103 3.97 13.06 -13.40
N THR A 104 3.80 14.11 -14.21
CA THR A 104 2.49 14.73 -14.41
C THR A 104 1.48 13.71 -14.94
N GLY A 105 0.35 13.58 -14.25
CA GLY A 105 -0.73 12.66 -14.63
C GLY A 105 -1.44 12.09 -13.41
N ASN A 106 -2.30 11.11 -13.67
CA ASN A 106 -2.99 10.33 -12.64
C ASN A 106 -2.53 8.86 -12.64
N GLY A 107 -1.43 8.55 -13.34
CA GLY A 107 -0.92 7.19 -13.55
C GLY A 107 -0.83 6.34 -12.28
N ALA A 108 -0.44 6.94 -11.14
CA ALA A 108 -0.31 6.20 -9.88
C ALA A 108 -1.68 5.72 -9.37
N ILE A 109 -2.71 6.57 -9.45
CA ILE A 109 -4.09 6.20 -9.12
C ILE A 109 -4.66 5.24 -10.18
N LEU A 110 -4.41 5.52 -11.47
CA LEU A 110 -4.89 4.68 -12.58
C LEU A 110 -4.28 3.28 -12.56
N GLY A 111 -3.04 3.14 -12.12
CA GLY A 111 -2.35 1.85 -11.99
C GLY A 111 -3.02 0.90 -11.02
N THR A 112 -3.94 1.38 -10.18
CA THR A 112 -4.72 0.58 -9.23
C THR A 112 -5.92 -0.10 -9.91
N VAL A 113 -6.39 0.43 -11.04
CA VAL A 113 -7.48 -0.16 -11.83
C VAL A 113 -7.12 -1.55 -12.35
N PRO A 114 -5.98 -1.77 -13.05
CA PRO A 114 -5.64 -3.11 -13.53
C PRO A 114 -5.32 -4.08 -12.39
N GLU A 115 -4.75 -3.61 -11.27
CA GLU A 115 -4.52 -4.45 -10.09
C GLU A 115 -5.84 -4.98 -9.53
N ARG A 116 -6.82 -4.11 -9.27
CA ARG A 116 -8.14 -4.51 -8.79
C ARG A 116 -8.87 -5.45 -9.75
N LEU A 117 -8.87 -5.15 -11.05
CA LEU A 117 -9.65 -5.89 -12.05
C LEU A 117 -8.98 -7.18 -12.53
N PHE A 118 -7.66 -7.19 -12.73
CA PHE A 118 -6.94 -8.29 -13.37
C PHE A 118 -6.08 -9.10 -12.40
N PHE A 119 -5.88 -8.62 -11.17
CA PHE A 119 -5.19 -9.40 -10.14
C PHE A 119 -6.14 -9.77 -9.00
N VAL A 120 -6.73 -8.80 -8.30
CA VAL A 120 -7.54 -9.07 -7.10
C VAL A 120 -8.77 -9.93 -7.40
N VAL A 121 -9.62 -9.49 -8.32
CA VAL A 121 -10.86 -10.21 -8.65
C VAL A 121 -10.59 -11.64 -9.16
N PRO A 122 -9.66 -11.89 -10.10
CA PRO A 122 -9.34 -13.25 -10.54
C PRO A 122 -8.76 -14.13 -9.43
N VAL A 123 -7.90 -13.58 -8.57
CA VAL A 123 -7.33 -14.35 -7.44
C VAL A 123 -8.42 -14.73 -6.45
N LEU A 124 -9.32 -13.82 -6.07
CA LEU A 124 -10.43 -14.14 -5.18
C LEU A 124 -11.37 -15.18 -5.78
N ALA A 125 -11.68 -15.07 -7.07
CA ALA A 125 -12.46 -16.08 -7.78
C ALA A 125 -11.76 -17.44 -7.78
N TRP A 126 -10.44 -17.48 -8.01
CA TRP A 126 -9.65 -18.70 -7.98
C TRP A 126 -9.61 -19.34 -6.59
N LEU A 127 -9.37 -18.56 -5.53
CA LEU A 127 -9.39 -19.05 -4.15
C LEU A 127 -10.78 -19.57 -3.76
N CYS A 128 -11.84 -18.90 -4.19
CA CYS A 128 -13.21 -19.35 -3.96
C CYS A 128 -13.50 -20.66 -4.69
N TYR A 129 -13.06 -20.79 -5.95
CA TYR A 129 -13.18 -22.02 -6.72
C TYR A 129 -12.47 -23.21 -6.05
N GLN A 130 -11.32 -22.96 -5.44
CA GLN A 130 -10.58 -23.95 -4.64
C GLN A 130 -11.17 -24.22 -3.25
N SER A 131 -12.32 -23.61 -2.92
CA SER A 131 -12.94 -23.67 -1.58
C SER A 131 -12.02 -23.20 -0.45
N LEU A 132 -11.03 -22.36 -0.76
CA LEU A 132 -10.08 -21.81 0.20
C LEU A 132 -10.62 -20.56 0.90
N VAL A 133 -11.62 -19.90 0.32
CA VAL A 133 -12.34 -18.77 0.92
C VAL A 133 -13.84 -18.92 0.69
N SER A 134 -14.65 -18.27 1.52
CA SER A 134 -16.11 -18.32 1.36
C SER A 134 -16.57 -17.51 0.14
N LEU A 135 -17.64 -17.98 -0.53
CA LEU A 135 -18.26 -17.23 -1.63
C LEU A 135 -18.72 -15.83 -1.21
N PRO A 136 -19.39 -15.62 -0.06
CA PRO A 136 -19.77 -14.28 0.39
C PRO A 136 -18.56 -13.35 0.53
N PHE A 137 -17.45 -13.84 1.08
CA PHE A 137 -16.21 -13.09 1.19
C PHE A 137 -15.67 -12.70 -0.19
N ALA A 138 -15.49 -13.67 -1.09
CA ALA A 138 -14.94 -13.43 -2.41
C ALA A 138 -15.81 -12.47 -3.22
N ALA A 139 -17.14 -12.63 -3.16
CA ALA A 139 -18.10 -11.76 -3.84
C ALA A 139 -18.07 -10.32 -3.30
N ALA A 140 -18.06 -10.14 -1.97
CA ALA A 140 -18.06 -8.82 -1.35
C ALA A 140 -16.83 -8.00 -1.76
N PHE A 141 -15.62 -8.59 -1.64
CA PHE A 141 -14.39 -7.90 -2.02
C PHE A 141 -14.26 -7.73 -3.54
N SER A 142 -14.68 -8.71 -4.35
CA SER A 142 -14.67 -8.58 -5.81
C SER A 142 -15.59 -7.47 -6.32
N LEU A 143 -16.78 -7.33 -5.74
CA LEU A 143 -17.71 -6.25 -6.06
C LEU A 143 -17.16 -4.89 -5.63
N LEU A 144 -16.55 -4.83 -4.44
CA LEU A 144 -15.95 -3.61 -3.90
C LEU A 144 -14.78 -3.13 -4.77
N ASP A 145 -13.81 -4.01 -5.08
CA ASP A 145 -12.62 -3.66 -5.85
C ASP A 145 -12.94 -3.35 -7.30
N SER A 146 -13.78 -4.15 -7.96
CA SER A 146 -14.23 -3.86 -9.33
C SER A 146 -15.06 -2.58 -9.39
N GLY A 147 -15.97 -2.35 -8.45
CA GLY A 147 -16.77 -1.14 -8.36
C GLY A 147 -15.90 0.10 -8.23
N PHE A 148 -14.92 0.10 -7.32
CA PHE A 148 -14.00 1.22 -7.19
C PHE A 148 -13.09 1.38 -8.41
N ALA A 149 -12.59 0.31 -9.00
CA ALA A 149 -11.77 0.39 -10.22
C ALA A 149 -12.54 1.05 -11.38
N ILE A 150 -13.80 0.65 -11.58
CA ILE A 150 -14.68 1.21 -12.60
C ILE A 150 -14.97 2.69 -12.32
N ILE A 151 -15.32 3.05 -11.07
CA ILE A 151 -15.60 4.44 -10.70
C ILE A 151 -14.35 5.31 -10.88
N THR A 152 -13.18 4.85 -10.43
CA THR A 152 -11.89 5.55 -10.62
C THR A 152 -11.64 5.82 -12.10
N TYR A 153 -11.81 4.81 -12.95
CA TYR A 153 -11.63 4.97 -14.39
C TYR A 153 -12.64 5.95 -15.01
N ILE A 154 -13.93 5.87 -14.62
CA ILE A 154 -14.98 6.78 -15.12
C ILE A 154 -14.70 8.23 -14.71
N ILE A 155 -14.34 8.48 -13.45
CA ILE A 155 -14.03 9.84 -12.98
C ILE A 155 -12.85 10.41 -13.77
N TRP A 156 -11.77 9.63 -13.93
CA TRP A 156 -10.63 10.05 -14.72
C TRP A 156 -11.00 10.35 -16.18
N TYR A 157 -11.75 9.46 -16.82
CA TYR A 157 -12.15 9.59 -18.22
C TYR A 157 -13.00 10.84 -18.46
N ARG A 158 -13.89 11.18 -17.53
CA ARG A 158 -14.74 12.38 -17.63
C ARG A 158 -13.98 13.68 -17.36
N ASN A 159 -12.97 13.64 -16.50
CA ASN A 159 -12.22 14.83 -16.08
C ASN A 159 -10.99 15.12 -16.95
N THR A 160 -10.59 14.18 -17.82
CA THR A 160 -9.35 14.31 -18.62
C THR A 160 -9.70 14.54 -20.10
N PRO A 161 -9.36 15.71 -20.68
CA PRO A 161 -9.54 15.95 -22.11
C PRO A 161 -8.79 14.91 -22.95
N GLN A 162 -9.41 14.40 -24.01
CA GLN A 162 -8.83 13.37 -24.88
C GLN A 162 -8.45 12.07 -24.13
N ALA A 163 -9.13 11.75 -23.02
CA ALA A 163 -8.94 10.49 -22.32
C ALA A 163 -9.15 9.31 -23.28
N SER A 164 -8.20 8.37 -23.26
CA SER A 164 -8.30 7.12 -24.00
C SER A 164 -7.63 6.00 -23.21
N LEU A 165 -8.03 4.76 -23.44
CA LEU A 165 -7.40 3.61 -22.80
C LEU A 165 -5.88 3.58 -23.08
N LYS A 166 -5.47 3.96 -24.30
CA LYS A 166 -4.05 4.10 -24.65
C LYS A 166 -3.33 5.10 -23.75
N ASN A 167 -3.92 6.27 -23.52
CA ASN A 167 -3.33 7.29 -22.66
C ASN A 167 -3.21 6.79 -21.21
N CYS A 168 -4.24 6.10 -20.71
CA CYS A 168 -4.21 5.45 -19.40
C CYS A 168 -3.04 4.47 -19.28
N LEU A 169 -2.91 3.54 -20.23
CA LEU A 169 -1.84 2.54 -20.23
C LEU A 169 -0.44 3.17 -20.35
N VAL A 170 -0.30 4.25 -21.12
CA VAL A 170 0.96 5.00 -21.23
C VAL A 170 1.31 5.67 -19.90
N GLU A 171 0.34 6.29 -19.21
CA GLU A 171 0.58 6.88 -17.88
C GLU A 171 1.02 5.83 -16.86
N ILE A 172 0.37 4.67 -16.83
CA ILE A 172 0.74 3.55 -15.95
C ILE A 172 2.13 3.01 -16.32
N GLY A 173 2.38 2.81 -17.61
CA GLY A 173 3.64 2.26 -18.13
C GLY A 173 4.86 3.12 -17.80
N LYS A 174 4.73 4.45 -17.80
CA LYS A 174 5.80 5.38 -17.41
C LYS A 174 6.21 5.23 -15.94
N LEU A 175 5.28 4.83 -15.08
CA LEU A 175 5.58 4.60 -13.66
C LEU A 175 6.23 3.25 -13.46
N MET A 176 5.65 2.20 -14.05
CA MET A 176 6.10 0.83 -13.88
C MET A 176 7.47 0.60 -14.54
N ILE A 177 7.70 1.06 -15.77
CA ILE A 177 8.94 0.77 -16.48
C ILE A 177 9.95 1.90 -16.18
N PRO A 178 11.04 1.64 -15.42
CA PRO A 178 11.95 2.71 -14.96
C PRO A 178 12.58 3.50 -16.10
N ILE A 179 12.84 2.84 -17.25
CA ILE A 179 13.45 3.44 -18.45
C ILE A 179 12.52 4.43 -19.16
N LEU A 180 11.19 4.30 -18.98
CA LEU A 180 10.20 5.16 -19.63
C LEU A 180 9.88 6.43 -18.83
N GLY A 181 10.34 6.51 -17.57
CA GLY A 181 10.11 7.64 -16.68
C GLY A 181 11.30 8.60 -16.60
N PRO A 182 11.10 9.82 -16.07
CA PRO A 182 12.18 10.72 -15.71
C PRO A 182 13.08 10.11 -14.63
N GLU A 183 14.28 10.66 -14.47
CA GLU A 183 15.20 10.29 -13.38
C GLU A 183 14.53 10.52 -12.02
N LYS A 184 14.61 9.51 -11.16
CA LYS A 184 13.95 9.48 -9.84
C LYS A 184 14.99 9.44 -8.74
N LYS A 185 14.58 9.88 -7.56
CA LYS A 185 15.35 9.70 -6.32
C LYS A 185 15.69 8.22 -6.12
N TRP A 186 16.92 7.94 -5.69
CA TRP A 186 17.42 6.62 -5.36
C TRP A 186 16.48 5.85 -4.40
N ALA A 187 15.96 6.50 -3.36
CA ALA A 187 15.00 5.91 -2.43
C ALA A 187 13.71 5.44 -3.13
N SER A 188 13.23 6.18 -4.13
CA SER A 188 12.07 5.78 -4.93
C SER A 188 12.36 4.56 -5.81
N ASN A 189 13.57 4.49 -6.39
CA ASN A 189 14.01 3.31 -7.15
C ASN A 189 14.10 2.07 -6.25
N ILE A 190 14.67 2.20 -5.04
CA ILE A 190 14.76 1.10 -4.08
C ILE A 190 13.36 0.60 -3.67
N VAL A 191 12.41 1.50 -3.40
CA VAL A 191 11.01 1.12 -3.12
C VAL A 191 10.40 0.36 -4.30
N GLN A 192 10.64 0.82 -5.53
CA GLN A 192 10.12 0.17 -6.72
C GLN A 192 10.72 -1.25 -6.92
N ILE A 193 12.02 -1.43 -6.69
CA ILE A 193 12.71 -2.74 -6.73
C ILE A 193 12.14 -3.67 -5.65
N ILE A 194 12.00 -3.18 -4.42
CA ILE A 194 11.41 -3.95 -3.31
C ILE A 194 9.97 -4.36 -3.68
N GLY A 195 9.18 -3.44 -4.23
CA GLY A 195 7.82 -3.73 -4.68
C GLY A 195 7.77 -4.85 -5.72
N TYR A 196 8.67 -4.86 -6.70
CA TYR A 196 8.77 -5.96 -7.67
C TYR A 196 9.12 -7.30 -7.02
N LEU A 197 10.10 -7.31 -6.11
CA LEU A 197 10.47 -8.51 -5.37
C LEU A 197 9.31 -9.02 -4.52
N GLU A 198 8.59 -8.13 -3.82
CA GLU A 198 7.41 -8.46 -3.04
C GLU A 198 6.31 -9.07 -3.91
N ILE A 199 6.05 -8.54 -5.11
CA ILE A 199 5.08 -9.13 -6.04
C ILE A 199 5.50 -10.55 -6.44
N VAL A 200 6.73 -10.73 -6.91
CA VAL A 200 7.20 -12.03 -7.44
C VAL A 200 7.17 -13.10 -6.36
N ILE A 201 7.73 -12.80 -5.18
CA ILE A 201 7.76 -13.73 -4.05
C ILE A 201 6.33 -14.04 -3.59
N SER A 202 5.51 -13.00 -3.41
CA SER A 202 4.18 -13.20 -2.82
C SER A 202 3.21 -13.89 -3.78
N VAL A 203 3.26 -13.63 -5.09
CA VAL A 203 2.46 -14.40 -6.07
C VAL A 203 2.84 -15.88 -6.05
N THR A 204 4.14 -16.18 -5.91
CA THR A 204 4.62 -17.57 -5.82
C THR A 204 4.08 -18.25 -4.56
N LEU A 205 4.20 -17.60 -3.40
CA LEU A 205 3.75 -18.14 -2.11
C LEU A 205 2.22 -18.19 -1.98
N MET A 206 1.51 -17.25 -2.62
CA MET A 206 0.05 -17.27 -2.75
C MET A 206 -0.42 -18.46 -3.59
N ALA A 207 0.23 -18.73 -4.72
CA ALA A 207 -0.14 -19.84 -5.59
C ALA A 207 0.22 -21.21 -4.99
N LYS A 208 1.28 -21.25 -4.18
CA LYS A 208 1.82 -22.46 -3.54
C LYS A 208 2.03 -22.22 -2.03
N PRO A 209 0.95 -22.10 -1.23
CA PRO A 209 1.06 -21.86 0.20
C PRO A 209 1.73 -23.03 0.96
N ASP A 210 1.79 -24.21 0.36
CA ASP A 210 2.52 -25.36 0.93
C ASP A 210 4.04 -25.12 0.96
N ILE A 211 4.58 -24.38 -0.03
CA ILE A 211 6.00 -23.94 -0.02
C ILE A 211 6.20 -22.94 1.13
N ALA A 212 5.27 -21.99 1.31
CA ALA A 212 5.34 -21.04 2.42
C ALA A 212 5.31 -21.75 3.78
N ARG A 213 4.47 -22.78 3.92
CA ARG A 213 4.39 -23.64 5.11
C ARG A 213 5.74 -24.25 5.44
N GLU A 214 6.40 -24.84 4.46
CA GLU A 214 7.70 -25.50 4.64
C GLU A 214 8.82 -24.50 4.94
N LEU A 215 8.90 -23.42 4.16
CA LEU A 215 9.94 -22.39 4.33
C LEU A 215 9.84 -21.66 5.67
N MET A 216 8.62 -21.42 6.16
CA MET A 216 8.35 -20.65 7.37
C MET A 216 8.07 -21.54 8.59
N GLY A 217 8.19 -22.87 8.46
CA GLY A 217 7.93 -23.82 9.55
C GLY A 217 6.53 -23.66 10.15
N LEU A 218 5.51 -23.49 9.31
CA LEU A 218 4.12 -23.37 9.76
C LEU A 218 3.56 -24.76 10.07
N ASP A 219 2.63 -24.81 11.02
CA ASP A 219 1.94 -26.05 11.32
C ASP A 219 1.01 -26.49 10.17
N ALA A 220 0.53 -27.72 10.26
CA ALA A 220 -0.38 -28.27 9.24
C ALA A 220 -1.64 -27.41 9.12
N PHE A 221 -1.99 -27.05 7.89
CA PHE A 221 -3.19 -26.27 7.61
C PHE A 221 -4.46 -27.00 8.04
N GLN A 222 -5.32 -26.28 8.76
CA GLN A 222 -6.65 -26.70 9.17
C GLN A 222 -7.67 -25.62 8.81
N GLY A 223 -8.91 -26.00 8.49
CA GLY A 223 -9.96 -25.01 8.16
C GLY A 223 -9.59 -24.09 7.00
N PHE A 224 -9.73 -22.78 7.21
CA PHE A 224 -9.45 -21.76 6.20
C PHE A 224 -7.99 -21.26 6.20
N SER A 225 -7.14 -21.71 7.12
CA SER A 225 -5.75 -21.22 7.28
C SER A 225 -4.94 -21.16 5.97
N LYS A 226 -5.03 -22.20 5.13
CA LYS A 226 -4.37 -22.22 3.80
C LYS A 226 -4.84 -21.07 2.90
N GLY A 227 -6.16 -20.84 2.88
CA GLY A 227 -6.75 -19.76 2.10
C GLY A 227 -6.43 -18.39 2.65
N ILE A 228 -6.46 -18.21 3.97
CA ILE A 228 -6.12 -16.94 4.62
C ILE A 228 -4.63 -16.61 4.45
N LEU A 229 -3.75 -17.61 4.51
CA LEU A 229 -2.34 -17.41 4.19
C LEU A 229 -2.15 -17.02 2.71
N SER A 230 -2.93 -17.61 1.81
CA SER A 230 -2.93 -17.19 0.39
C SER A 230 -3.42 -15.75 0.23
N LEU A 231 -4.46 -15.35 0.96
CA LEU A 231 -4.94 -13.96 1.02
C LEU A 231 -3.88 -12.99 1.58
N PHE A 232 -3.15 -13.40 2.61
CA PHE A 232 -2.04 -12.62 3.15
C PHE A 232 -1.01 -12.33 2.05
N PHE A 233 -0.54 -13.35 1.33
CA PHE A 233 0.42 -13.14 0.24
C PHE A 233 -0.17 -12.37 -0.94
N MET A 234 -1.44 -12.58 -1.27
CA MET A 234 -2.15 -11.74 -2.25
C MET A 234 -2.09 -10.26 -1.84
N GLN A 235 -2.36 -9.93 -0.58
CA GLN A 235 -2.29 -8.55 -0.09
C GLN A 235 -0.87 -8.00 -0.06
N VAL A 236 0.15 -8.82 0.26
CA VAL A 236 1.55 -8.40 0.13
C VAL A 236 1.90 -8.09 -1.34
N ALA A 237 1.40 -8.87 -2.30
CA ALA A 237 1.57 -8.56 -3.72
C ALA A 237 0.87 -7.23 -4.11
N VAL A 238 -0.32 -6.95 -3.58
CA VAL A 238 -0.99 -5.64 -3.76
C VAL A 238 -0.16 -4.50 -3.17
N ILE A 239 0.39 -4.68 -1.97
CA ILE A 239 1.29 -3.69 -1.34
C ILE A 239 2.54 -3.47 -2.21
N GLY A 240 3.12 -4.54 -2.76
CA GLY A 240 4.23 -4.45 -3.71
C GLY A 240 3.84 -3.70 -4.99
N TRP A 241 2.63 -3.92 -5.51
CA TRP A 241 2.09 -3.18 -6.66
C TRP A 241 1.97 -1.68 -6.37
N LEU A 242 1.42 -1.31 -5.21
CA LEU A 242 1.34 0.09 -4.78
C LEU A 242 2.72 0.73 -4.57
N GLN A 243 3.72 -0.03 -4.11
CA GLN A 243 5.10 0.43 -4.03
C GLN A 243 5.73 0.64 -5.41
N VAL A 244 5.46 -0.23 -6.38
CA VAL A 244 5.92 -0.05 -7.77
C VAL A 244 5.35 1.23 -8.35
N LEU A 245 4.04 1.49 -8.15
CA LEU A 245 3.40 2.72 -8.63
C LEU A 245 3.90 3.96 -7.89
N GLY A 246 3.95 3.91 -6.55
CA GLY A 246 4.34 5.05 -5.72
C GLY A 246 5.83 5.39 -5.78
N GLY A 247 6.71 4.40 -5.84
CA GLY A 247 8.13 4.60 -6.16
C GLY A 247 8.31 5.02 -7.62
N GLY A 248 7.48 4.48 -8.50
CA GLY A 248 7.39 4.86 -9.91
C GLY A 248 7.11 6.35 -10.10
N ASP A 249 6.30 6.93 -9.22
CA ASP A 249 5.87 8.32 -9.21
C ASP A 249 6.96 9.33 -8.78
N GLY A 250 8.08 8.83 -8.25
CA GLY A 250 9.29 9.60 -7.97
C GLY A 250 9.20 10.60 -6.80
N ASN A 251 8.11 10.56 -6.02
CA ASN A 251 7.91 11.43 -4.87
C ASN A 251 8.52 10.85 -3.57
N GLU A 252 8.85 11.71 -2.60
CA GLU A 252 9.40 11.26 -1.31
C GLU A 252 8.35 10.67 -0.35
N ALA A 253 7.06 10.93 -0.60
CA ALA A 253 5.99 10.50 0.29
C ALA A 253 5.87 8.98 0.32
N CYS A 254 6.01 8.30 -0.82
CA CYS A 254 5.93 6.84 -0.90
C CYS A 254 7.08 6.14 -0.15
N PRO A 255 8.37 6.47 -0.36
CA PRO A 255 9.46 5.92 0.45
C PRO A 255 9.30 6.14 1.96
N ILE A 256 8.89 7.35 2.38
CA ILE A 256 8.68 7.64 3.81
C ILE A 256 7.51 6.80 4.36
N ALA A 257 6.40 6.70 3.63
CA ALA A 257 5.26 5.86 3.98
C ALA A 257 5.66 4.38 4.07
N ALA A 258 6.49 3.92 3.13
CA ALA A 258 6.98 2.55 3.04
C ALA A 258 7.82 2.14 4.26
N VAL A 259 8.65 3.04 4.77
CA VAL A 259 9.37 2.83 6.04
C VAL A 259 8.40 2.92 7.22
N PHE A 260 7.53 3.92 7.23
CA PHE A 260 6.61 4.18 8.33
C PHE A 260 5.69 2.98 8.63
N TYR A 261 4.95 2.47 7.64
CA TYR A 261 4.01 1.38 7.93
C TYR A 261 4.73 0.09 8.36
N ARG A 262 5.96 -0.16 7.87
CA ARG A 262 6.74 -1.34 8.27
C ARG A 262 7.15 -1.25 9.73
N ILE A 263 7.75 -0.12 10.13
CA ILE A 263 8.31 0.06 11.48
C ILE A 263 7.23 0.40 12.51
N ALA A 264 6.26 1.24 12.17
CA ALA A 264 5.26 1.76 13.13
C ALA A 264 4.01 0.87 13.24
N TRP A 265 3.74 0.02 12.26
CA TRP A 265 2.52 -0.80 12.24
C TRP A 265 2.81 -2.29 12.09
N LYS A 266 3.35 -2.72 10.94
CA LYS A 266 3.44 -4.14 10.58
C LYS A 266 4.37 -4.94 11.51
N VAL A 267 5.61 -4.47 11.73
CA VAL A 267 6.57 -5.17 12.62
C VAL A 267 6.08 -5.19 14.09
N PRO A 268 5.65 -4.08 14.70
CA PRO A 268 5.08 -4.10 16.05
C PRO A 268 3.87 -5.03 16.17
N PHE A 269 2.97 -5.00 15.18
CA PHE A 269 1.76 -5.83 15.20
C PHE A 269 2.10 -7.33 15.16
N VAL A 270 2.95 -7.75 14.22
CA VAL A 270 3.41 -9.15 14.11
C VAL A 270 4.19 -9.58 15.36
N SER A 271 5.04 -8.71 15.91
CA SER A 271 5.79 -8.98 17.14
C SER A 271 4.88 -9.15 18.36
N LEU A 272 3.84 -8.32 18.48
CA LEU A 272 2.84 -8.44 19.55
C LEU A 272 2.08 -9.76 19.43
N MET A 273 1.63 -10.13 18.23
CA MET A 273 0.97 -11.42 18.01
C MET A 273 1.88 -12.60 18.39
N TYR A 274 3.16 -12.54 18.03
CA TYR A 274 4.11 -13.56 18.46
C TYR A 274 4.31 -13.60 19.98
N TYR A 275 4.43 -12.43 20.63
CA TYR A 275 4.62 -12.35 22.09
C TYR A 275 3.48 -13.00 22.88
N PHE A 276 2.23 -12.87 22.39
CA PHE A 276 1.08 -13.55 22.99
C PHE A 276 0.94 -15.03 22.58
N ASN A 277 1.98 -15.61 21.96
CA ASN A 277 2.03 -16.98 21.42
C ASN A 277 0.93 -17.28 20.39
N ASP A 278 0.44 -16.25 19.70
CA ASP A 278 -0.61 -16.35 18.70
C ASP A 278 -0.06 -16.63 17.28
N LEU A 279 1.26 -16.76 17.10
CA LEU A 279 1.86 -16.88 15.77
C LEU A 279 3.10 -17.77 15.77
N GLU A 280 3.32 -18.50 14.68
CA GLU A 280 4.49 -19.35 14.53
C GLU A 280 5.78 -18.52 14.45
N ARG A 281 6.83 -19.02 15.11
CA ARG A 281 8.13 -18.35 15.16
C ARG A 281 8.73 -18.12 13.77
N GLY A 282 8.69 -19.14 12.91
CA GLY A 282 9.29 -19.05 11.58
C GLY A 282 8.58 -18.04 10.69
N PHE A 283 7.24 -17.98 10.74
CA PHE A 283 6.45 -16.93 10.09
C PHE A 283 6.82 -15.53 10.58
N THR A 284 6.80 -15.36 11.89
CA THR A 284 7.10 -14.08 12.55
C THR A 284 8.48 -13.57 12.13
N LEU A 285 9.49 -14.44 12.21
CA LEU A 285 10.86 -14.11 11.82
C LEU A 285 10.96 -13.75 10.33
N ALA A 286 10.39 -14.57 9.44
CA ALA A 286 10.44 -14.34 8.00
C ALA A 286 9.84 -12.97 7.63
N VAL A 287 8.64 -12.65 8.15
CA VAL A 287 7.96 -11.39 7.87
C VAL A 287 8.74 -10.21 8.47
N THR A 288 9.17 -10.32 9.73
CA THR A 288 9.84 -9.24 10.45
C THR A 288 11.20 -8.91 9.83
N VAL A 289 11.98 -9.93 9.48
CA VAL A 289 13.30 -9.75 8.85
C VAL A 289 13.13 -9.14 7.46
N ALA A 290 12.18 -9.61 6.65
CA ALA A 290 11.93 -9.04 5.33
C ALA A 290 11.51 -7.56 5.40
N ASP A 291 10.62 -7.21 6.34
CA ASP A 291 10.19 -5.82 6.53
C ASP A 291 11.31 -4.92 7.07
N LEU A 292 12.10 -5.41 8.04
CA LEU A 292 13.21 -4.63 8.58
C LEU A 292 14.31 -4.42 7.54
N ALA A 293 14.67 -5.45 6.78
CA ALA A 293 15.65 -5.34 5.70
C ALA A 293 15.18 -4.33 4.64
N SER A 294 13.91 -4.40 4.24
CA SER A 294 13.32 -3.45 3.28
C SER A 294 13.29 -2.03 3.83
N ALA A 295 12.83 -1.85 5.07
CA ALA A 295 12.77 -0.55 5.72
C ALA A 295 14.16 0.06 5.91
N SER A 296 15.17 -0.74 6.29
CA SER A 296 16.56 -0.30 6.41
C SER A 296 17.13 0.12 5.05
N ALA A 297 16.92 -0.64 3.99
CA ALA A 297 17.40 -0.29 2.65
C ALA A 297 16.81 1.06 2.16
N ILE A 298 15.50 1.26 2.37
CA ILE A 298 14.83 2.52 2.01
C ILE A 298 15.31 3.66 2.90
N LEU A 299 15.43 3.45 4.22
CA LEU A 299 15.88 4.46 5.16
C LEU A 299 17.32 4.92 4.89
N ILE A 300 18.24 3.98 4.64
CA ILE A 300 19.62 4.30 4.26
C ILE A 300 19.63 5.14 2.97
N SER A 301 18.81 4.78 1.99
CA SER A 301 18.69 5.52 0.73
C SER A 301 18.18 6.95 0.95
N LEU A 302 17.17 7.14 1.80
CA LEU A 302 16.66 8.46 2.19
C LEU A 302 17.73 9.28 2.94
N CYS A 303 18.50 8.64 3.83
CA CYS A 303 19.58 9.31 4.54
C CYS A 303 20.70 9.75 3.61
N ILE A 304 21.09 8.93 2.62
CA ILE A 304 22.12 9.27 1.63
C ILE A 304 21.68 10.48 0.80
N GLU A 305 20.41 10.53 0.38
CA GLU A 305 19.85 11.66 -0.37
C GLU A 305 19.75 12.96 0.44
N ALA A 306 19.56 12.84 1.76
CA ALA A 306 19.49 13.99 2.66
C ALA A 306 20.87 14.58 2.98
N LEU A 307 21.97 13.85 2.72
CA LEU A 307 23.31 14.40 2.86
C LEU A 307 23.53 15.48 1.79
N PRO A 308 24.04 16.66 2.15
CA PRO A 308 24.33 17.69 1.17
C PRO A 308 25.33 17.13 0.16
N SER A 309 24.91 17.01 -1.10
CA SER A 309 25.82 16.82 -2.23
C SER A 309 26.92 17.85 -2.07
N LYS A 310 28.16 17.40 -1.86
CA LYS A 310 29.33 18.27 -2.02
C LYS A 310 29.14 18.95 -3.37
N LYS A 311 28.98 20.28 -3.34
CA LYS A 311 29.09 21.07 -4.57
C LYS A 311 30.55 20.94 -4.96
N ASP A 312 30.83 20.12 -5.96
CA ASP A 312 32.11 20.17 -6.65
C ASP A 312 32.19 21.55 -7.30
N ASN A 313 33.15 22.35 -6.83
CA ASN A 313 33.54 23.62 -7.41
C ASN A 313 34.25 23.41 -8.74
#